data_AF-A0A7C7YQA8-F1
#
_entry.id   AF-A0A7C7YQA8-F1
#
_cell.length_a   1.000
_cell.length_b   1.000
_cell.length_c   1.000
_cell.angle_alpha   90.00
_cell.angle_beta   90.00
_cell.angle_gamma   90.00
#
_symmetry.space_group_name_H-M   'P 1'
#
loop_
_entity.id
_entity.type
_entity.pdbx_description
1 polymer ?
#
loop_
_entity_poly.entity_id
_entity_poly.type
_entity_poly.pdbx_seq_one_letter_code
_entity_poly.pdbx_strand_id
1 'polypeptide(L)'
;VLPQSYRGTDAAAAGIERLRGWLRDHPPQNLHHKGMMLWAASGLDGVLDGLVDDETRKKWSRELLAGQRPDGGWRLVDVGAGKWKRPEDVADKLPSDAYATAFSIFVLRQAEISVDHPQLQRGLEWLRQSQRESGRWFVRSPKRDGKHYISHAATMFAILAFHSCGEPL
;
A
#
# COMPACT_ATOMS: atom_id res chain seq x y z
N VAL A 1 5.96 16.65 6.42
CA VAL A 1 4.84 17.02 7.33
C VAL A 1 4.54 18.50 7.14
N LEU A 2 3.25 18.91 7.05
CA LEU A 2 2.87 20.33 6.85
C LEU A 2 3.34 21.22 8.02
N PRO A 3 3.76 22.48 7.77
CA PRO A 3 4.12 23.42 8.83
C PRO A 3 2.99 23.56 9.86
N GLN A 4 3.33 23.65 11.14
CA GLN A 4 2.35 23.81 12.21
C GLN A 4 1.53 25.09 12.04
N SER A 5 2.16 26.15 11.52
CA SER A 5 1.51 27.42 11.18
C SER A 5 0.39 27.27 10.14
N TYR A 6 0.50 26.31 9.21
CA TYR A 6 -0.55 26.04 8.23
C TYR A 6 -1.69 25.20 8.82
N ARG A 7 -1.35 24.19 9.64
CA ARG A 7 -2.33 23.27 10.22
C ARG A 7 -3.36 23.94 11.14
N GLY A 8 -2.97 25.05 11.80
CA GLY A 8 -3.87 25.83 12.66
C GLY A 8 -4.76 26.84 11.93
N THR A 9 -4.70 26.91 10.59
CA THR A 9 -5.51 27.88 9.82
C THR A 9 -6.94 27.38 9.59
N ASP A 10 -7.90 28.30 9.53
CA ASP A 10 -9.29 28.00 9.14
C ASP A 10 -9.37 27.34 7.75
N ALA A 11 -8.47 27.72 6.84
CA ALA A 11 -8.37 27.13 5.51
C ALA A 11 -8.00 25.65 5.56
N ALA A 12 -7.05 25.27 6.43
CA ALA A 12 -6.66 23.88 6.64
C ALA A 12 -7.79 23.08 7.30
N ALA A 13 -8.44 23.63 8.33
CA ALA A 13 -9.59 23.00 8.98
C ALA A 13 -10.74 22.74 8.00
N ALA A 14 -11.12 23.75 7.20
CA ALA A 14 -12.17 23.60 6.17
C ALA A 14 -11.77 22.58 5.08
N GLY A 15 -10.49 22.52 4.72
CA GLY A 15 -9.97 21.51 3.80
C GLY A 15 -10.08 20.09 4.35
N ILE A 16 -9.72 19.89 5.62
CA ILE A 16 -9.84 18.61 6.33
C ILE A 16 -11.31 18.17 6.41
N GLU A 17 -12.23 19.06 6.75
CA GLU A 17 -13.66 18.71 6.80
C GLU A 17 -14.21 18.29 5.44
N ARG A 18 -13.84 18.99 4.35
CA ARG A 18 -14.22 18.58 2.99
C ARG A 18 -13.63 17.22 2.61
N LEU A 19 -12.37 16.98 2.95
CA LEU A 19 -11.71 15.69 2.71
C LEU A 19 -12.43 14.57 3.48
N ARG A 20 -12.74 14.77 4.76
CA ARG A 20 -13.46 13.82 5.61
C ARG A 20 -14.85 13.52 5.06
N GLY A 21 -15.59 14.55 4.65
CA GLY A 21 -16.89 14.38 3.99
C GLY A 21 -16.79 13.53 2.73
N TRP A 22 -15.85 13.86 1.83
CA TRP A 22 -15.66 13.10 0.59
C TRP A 22 -15.28 11.64 0.85
N LEU A 23 -14.36 11.36 1.78
CA LEU A 23 -13.94 9.99 2.12
C LEU A 23 -15.06 9.17 2.75
N ARG A 24 -15.98 9.81 3.49
CA ARG A 24 -17.17 9.15 4.04
C ARG A 24 -18.13 8.71 2.93
N ASP A 25 -18.33 9.57 1.94
CA ASP A 25 -19.25 9.32 0.83
C ASP A 25 -18.66 8.39 -0.25
N HIS A 26 -17.34 8.17 -0.23
CA HIS A 26 -16.61 7.36 -1.20
C HIS A 26 -15.76 6.28 -0.50
N PRO A 27 -16.39 5.25 0.09
CA PRO A 27 -15.67 4.23 0.84
C PRO A 27 -14.69 3.42 -0.05
N PRO A 28 -13.61 2.87 0.52
CA PRO A 28 -12.63 2.06 -0.21
C PRO A 28 -13.24 0.89 -0.99
N GLN A 29 -12.94 0.82 -2.30
CA GLN A 29 -13.53 -0.17 -3.21
C GLN A 29 -12.63 -1.40 -3.45
N ASN A 30 -11.36 -1.33 -3.05
CA ASN A 30 -10.37 -2.38 -3.26
C ASN A 30 -9.31 -2.35 -2.15
N LEU A 31 -8.45 -3.37 -2.09
CA LEU A 31 -7.44 -3.48 -1.03
C LEU A 31 -6.40 -2.35 -1.10
N HIS A 32 -6.10 -1.84 -2.29
CA HIS A 32 -5.19 -0.69 -2.41
C HIS A 32 -5.77 0.57 -1.74
N HIS A 33 -7.04 0.90 -1.98
CA HIS A 33 -7.70 2.03 -1.34
C HIS A 33 -7.73 1.85 0.19
N LYS A 34 -8.01 0.64 0.67
CA LYS A 34 -7.97 0.31 2.11
C LYS A 34 -6.57 0.53 2.67
N GLY A 35 -5.53 0.03 2.00
CA GLY A 35 -4.14 0.27 2.38
C GLY A 35 -3.75 1.75 2.41
N MET A 36 -4.22 2.55 1.46
CA MET A 36 -4.01 4.00 1.46
C MET A 36 -4.67 4.68 2.66
N MET A 37 -5.87 4.25 3.05
CA MET A 37 -6.54 4.76 4.25
C MET A 37 -5.80 4.37 5.53
N LEU A 38 -5.27 3.14 5.62
CA LEU A 38 -4.43 2.71 6.75
C LEU A 38 -3.18 3.59 6.87
N TRP A 39 -2.48 3.82 5.76
CA TRP A 39 -1.31 4.70 5.76
C TRP A 39 -1.69 6.14 6.13
N ALA A 40 -2.74 6.70 5.52
CA ALA A 40 -3.18 8.05 5.84
C ALA A 40 -3.52 8.21 7.33
N ALA A 41 -4.16 7.21 7.95
CA ALA A 41 -4.52 7.23 9.36
C ALA A 41 -3.28 7.21 10.28
N SER A 42 -2.20 6.53 9.88
CA SER A 42 -0.96 6.46 10.67
C SER A 42 -0.15 7.75 10.74
N GLY A 43 -0.33 8.66 9.77
CA GLY A 43 0.49 9.88 9.65
C GLY A 43 -0.26 11.19 9.82
N LEU A 44 -1.58 11.13 10.00
CA LEU A 44 -2.46 12.27 10.11
C LEU A 44 -3.30 12.17 11.38
N ASP A 45 -2.65 12.36 12.53
CA ASP A 45 -3.28 12.31 13.85
C ASP A 45 -4.61 13.08 13.88
N GLY A 46 -5.69 12.39 14.24
CA GLY A 46 -7.04 12.96 14.35
C GLY A 46 -7.79 13.18 13.03
N VAL A 47 -7.10 13.22 11.88
CA VAL A 47 -7.72 13.61 10.59
C VAL A 47 -8.65 12.53 10.06
N LEU A 48 -8.38 11.26 10.32
CA LEU A 48 -9.21 10.13 9.90
C LEU A 48 -10.01 9.49 11.05
N ASP A 49 -10.12 10.16 12.19
CA ASP A 49 -10.93 9.67 13.32
C ASP A 49 -12.38 9.46 12.89
N GLY A 50 -12.94 8.29 13.22
CA GLY A 50 -14.27 7.86 12.81
C GLY A 50 -14.38 7.38 11.35
N LEU A 51 -13.29 7.43 10.55
CA LEU A 51 -13.20 6.81 9.23
C LEU A 51 -12.34 5.53 9.25
N VAL A 52 -11.32 5.50 10.10
CA VAL A 52 -10.45 4.33 10.32
C VAL A 52 -10.29 4.10 11.82
N ASP A 53 -11.26 3.42 12.43
CA ASP A 53 -11.17 2.97 13.82
C ASP A 53 -10.36 1.66 13.96
N ASP A 54 -10.19 1.20 15.19
CA ASP A 54 -9.43 -0.03 15.49
C ASP A 54 -10.02 -1.27 14.84
N GLU A 55 -11.34 -1.40 14.78
CA GLU A 55 -12.00 -2.54 14.15
C GLU A 55 -11.78 -2.53 12.64
N THR A 56 -11.92 -1.37 12.01
CA THR A 56 -11.67 -1.14 10.58
C THR A 56 -10.20 -1.39 10.24
N ARG A 57 -9.27 -0.87 11.05
CA ARG A 57 -7.83 -1.11 10.91
C ARG A 57 -7.50 -2.60 10.92
N LYS A 58 -8.00 -3.32 11.93
CA LYS A 58 -7.81 -4.77 12.05
C LYS A 58 -8.47 -5.54 10.90
N LYS A 59 -9.68 -5.16 10.49
CA LYS A 59 -10.40 -5.80 9.38
C LYS A 59 -9.62 -5.66 8.07
N TRP A 60 -9.26 -4.45 7.68
CA TRP A 60 -8.55 -4.21 6.43
C TRP A 60 -7.14 -4.81 6.43
N SER A 61 -6.47 -4.83 7.58
CA SER A 61 -5.19 -5.54 7.72
C SER A 61 -5.33 -7.04 7.46
N ARG A 62 -6.36 -7.70 8.02
CA ARG A 62 -6.64 -9.12 7.75
C ARG A 62 -6.95 -9.39 6.27
N GLU A 63 -7.71 -8.51 5.62
CA GLU A 63 -8.02 -8.66 4.21
C GLU A 63 -6.78 -8.49 3.31
N LEU A 64 -5.90 -7.53 3.63
CA LEU A 64 -4.61 -7.39 2.94
C LEU A 64 -3.72 -8.62 3.17
N LEU A 65 -3.60 -9.09 4.40
CA LEU A 65 -2.86 -10.31 4.75
C LEU A 65 -3.40 -11.53 3.97
N ALA A 66 -4.71 -11.69 3.87
CA ALA A 66 -5.33 -12.78 3.10
C ALA A 66 -5.03 -12.71 1.59
N GLY A 67 -4.65 -11.54 1.07
CA GLY A 67 -4.24 -11.35 -0.33
C GLY A 67 -2.82 -11.83 -0.66
N GLN A 68 -2.04 -12.30 0.32
CA GLN A 68 -0.71 -12.82 0.04
C GLN A 68 -0.78 -14.14 -0.72
N ARG A 69 0.05 -14.28 -1.75
CA ARG A 69 0.13 -15.48 -2.57
C ARG A 69 1.07 -16.53 -1.96
N PRO A 70 0.99 -17.80 -2.41
CA PRO A 70 1.86 -18.87 -1.91
C PRO A 70 3.36 -18.58 -2.06
N ASP A 71 3.76 -17.81 -3.07
CA ASP A 71 5.16 -17.40 -3.29
C ASP A 71 5.67 -16.37 -2.27
N GLY A 72 4.81 -15.80 -1.43
CA GLY A 72 5.18 -14.78 -0.45
C GLY A 72 4.90 -13.34 -0.89
N GLY A 73 4.62 -13.13 -2.18
CA GLY A 73 4.32 -11.80 -2.71
C GLY A 73 2.82 -11.46 -2.71
N TRP A 74 2.53 -10.22 -3.09
CA TRP A 74 1.21 -9.74 -3.47
C TRP A 74 1.22 -9.33 -4.93
N ARG A 75 0.02 -9.20 -5.50
CA ARG A 75 -0.16 -8.92 -6.92
C ARG A 75 -1.08 -7.74 -7.15
N LEU A 76 -0.69 -6.89 -8.09
CA LEU A 76 -1.32 -5.60 -8.42
C LEU A 76 -2.77 -5.75 -8.84
N VAL A 77 -3.07 -6.77 -9.66
CA VAL A 77 -4.43 -7.03 -10.11
C VAL A 77 -5.33 -7.42 -8.92
N ASP A 78 -4.82 -8.10 -7.90
CA ASP A 78 -5.62 -8.51 -6.73
C ASP A 78 -5.90 -7.31 -5.84
N VAL A 79 -4.88 -6.49 -5.54
CA VAL A 79 -5.08 -5.28 -4.73
C VAL A 79 -5.94 -4.22 -5.43
N GLY A 80 -5.96 -4.25 -6.77
CA GLY A 80 -6.80 -3.43 -7.64
C GLY A 80 -8.17 -4.03 -7.99
N ALA A 81 -8.62 -5.06 -7.27
CA ALA A 81 -9.91 -5.72 -7.48
C ALA A 81 -10.16 -6.18 -8.94
N GLY A 82 -9.17 -6.82 -9.55
CA GLY A 82 -9.25 -7.37 -10.91
C GLY A 82 -9.02 -6.35 -12.03
N LYS A 83 -9.00 -5.05 -11.73
CA LYS A 83 -9.02 -3.99 -12.74
C LYS A 83 -7.63 -3.55 -13.20
N TRP A 84 -6.60 -3.80 -12.40
CA TRP A 84 -5.24 -3.31 -12.66
C TRP A 84 -4.41 -4.30 -13.46
N LYS A 85 -4.86 -4.54 -14.70
CA LYS A 85 -4.23 -5.42 -15.67
C LYS A 85 -4.42 -4.88 -17.08
N ARG A 86 -3.59 -5.33 -18.01
CA ARG A 86 -3.79 -5.00 -19.43
C ARG A 86 -4.98 -5.80 -20.00
N PRO A 87 -5.61 -5.34 -21.08
CA PRO A 87 -6.74 -6.07 -21.69
C PRO A 87 -6.43 -7.54 -22.00
N GLU A 88 -5.24 -7.81 -22.51
CA GLU A 88 -4.75 -9.14 -22.90
C GLU A 88 -4.29 -10.02 -21.74
N ASP A 89 -4.09 -9.44 -20.55
CA ASP A 89 -3.64 -10.21 -19.39
C ASP A 89 -4.78 -11.11 -18.86
N VAL A 90 -4.43 -12.36 -18.59
CA VAL A 90 -5.27 -13.27 -17.79
C VAL A 90 -4.90 -13.10 -16.33
N ALA A 91 -5.82 -12.55 -15.52
CA ALA A 91 -5.54 -12.14 -14.14
C ALA A 91 -4.87 -13.26 -13.32
N ASP A 92 -5.41 -14.47 -13.36
CA ASP A 92 -4.90 -15.61 -12.58
C ASP A 92 -3.47 -16.01 -12.94
N LYS A 93 -3.05 -15.76 -14.17
CA LYS A 93 -1.71 -16.09 -14.67
C LYS A 93 -0.66 -15.03 -14.35
N LEU A 94 -1.05 -13.85 -13.88
CA LEU A 94 -0.10 -12.81 -13.50
C LEU A 94 0.63 -13.22 -12.21
N PRO A 95 1.96 -13.02 -12.11
CA PRO A 95 2.72 -13.31 -10.91
C PRO A 95 2.49 -12.25 -9.82
N SER A 96 3.02 -12.49 -8.62
CA SER A 96 3.23 -11.41 -7.64
C SER A 96 4.18 -10.35 -8.22
N ASP A 97 4.07 -9.12 -7.73
CA ASP A 97 4.91 -8.01 -8.17
C ASP A 97 5.37 -7.14 -7.00
N ALA A 98 6.46 -6.41 -7.23
CA ALA A 98 7.13 -5.66 -6.19
C ALA A 98 6.35 -4.45 -5.70
N TYR A 99 5.49 -3.84 -6.54
CA TYR A 99 4.67 -2.71 -6.09
C TYR A 99 3.66 -3.21 -5.07
N ALA A 100 2.86 -4.22 -5.43
CA ALA A 100 1.83 -4.73 -4.54
C ALA A 100 2.44 -5.35 -3.29
N THR A 101 3.56 -6.09 -3.41
CA THR A 101 4.24 -6.70 -2.27
C THR A 101 4.75 -5.64 -1.30
N ALA A 102 5.53 -4.67 -1.79
CA ALA A 102 6.10 -3.65 -0.93
C ALA A 102 5.05 -2.70 -0.34
N PHE A 103 4.05 -2.32 -1.14
CA PHE A 103 2.91 -1.54 -0.67
C PHE A 103 2.19 -2.26 0.47
N SER A 104 1.82 -3.54 0.29
CA SER A 104 1.12 -4.32 1.31
C SER A 104 1.91 -4.39 2.63
N ILE A 105 3.21 -4.70 2.57
CA ILE A 105 4.07 -4.76 3.77
C ILE A 105 4.07 -3.40 4.48
N PHE A 106 4.33 -2.33 3.74
CA PHE A 106 4.43 -0.99 4.30
C PHE A 106 3.13 -0.54 4.97
N VAL A 107 1.97 -0.68 4.31
CA VAL A 107 0.70 -0.24 4.90
C VAL A 107 0.25 -1.15 6.06
N LEU A 108 0.63 -2.43 6.07
CA LEU A 108 0.42 -3.31 7.21
C LEU A 108 1.27 -2.88 8.41
N ARG A 109 2.52 -2.43 8.19
CA ARG A 109 3.35 -1.83 9.25
C ARG A 109 2.75 -0.54 9.79
N GLN A 110 2.19 0.31 8.92
CA GLN A 110 1.44 1.50 9.34
C GLN A 110 0.15 1.16 10.10
N ALA A 111 -0.40 -0.04 9.88
CA ALA A 111 -1.55 -0.57 10.59
C ALA A 111 -1.18 -1.38 11.86
N GLU A 112 0.03 -1.16 12.40
CA GLU A 112 0.52 -1.76 13.65
C GLU A 112 0.71 -3.29 13.62
N ILE A 113 0.81 -3.89 12.43
CA ILE A 113 1.16 -5.31 12.31
C ILE A 113 2.62 -5.49 12.68
N SER A 114 2.91 -6.40 13.62
CA SER A 114 4.26 -6.69 14.09
C SER A 114 5.21 -7.02 12.93
N VAL A 115 6.46 -6.56 13.03
CA VAL A 115 7.53 -6.92 12.09
C VAL A 115 7.74 -8.43 12.01
N ASP A 116 7.55 -9.16 13.12
CA ASP A 116 7.73 -10.60 13.20
C ASP A 116 6.54 -11.39 12.62
N HIS A 117 5.52 -10.70 12.10
CA HIS A 117 4.37 -11.37 11.52
C HIS A 117 4.82 -12.26 10.33
N PRO A 118 4.50 -13.57 10.30
CA PRO A 118 5.07 -14.52 9.34
C PRO A 118 4.86 -14.12 7.87
N GLN A 119 3.74 -13.46 7.57
CA GLN A 119 3.43 -12.97 6.23
C GLN A 119 4.28 -11.77 5.81
N LEU A 120 4.66 -10.89 6.73
CA LEU A 120 5.56 -9.77 6.45
C LEU A 120 6.96 -10.31 6.16
N GLN A 121 7.44 -11.26 6.96
CA GLN A 121 8.73 -11.93 6.77
C GLN A 121 8.84 -12.61 5.40
N ARG A 122 7.80 -13.36 4.99
CA ARG A 122 7.72 -13.95 3.64
C ARG A 122 7.70 -12.90 2.52
N GLY A 123 7.03 -11.77 2.74
CA GLY A 123 6.99 -10.67 1.78
C GLY A 123 8.35 -9.96 1.63
N LEU A 124 9.05 -9.74 2.74
CA LEU A 124 10.41 -9.17 2.73
C LEU A 124 11.37 -10.09 2.00
N GLU A 125 11.29 -11.40 2.24
CA GLU A 125 12.10 -12.38 1.53
C GLU A 125 11.82 -12.39 0.02
N TRP A 126 10.54 -12.34 -0.37
CA TRP A 126 10.15 -12.19 -1.77
C TRP A 126 10.71 -10.90 -2.39
N LEU A 127 10.74 -9.79 -1.65
CA LEU A 127 11.36 -8.53 -2.12
C LEU A 127 12.87 -8.69 -2.32
N ARG A 128 13.59 -9.31 -1.39
CA ARG A 128 15.05 -9.54 -1.55
C ARG A 128 15.35 -10.35 -2.81
N GLN A 129 14.57 -11.40 -3.07
CA GLN A 129 14.76 -12.26 -4.23
C GLN A 129 14.35 -11.61 -5.56
N SER A 130 13.50 -10.58 -5.53
CA SER A 130 12.97 -9.91 -6.72
C SER A 130 13.68 -8.60 -7.07
N GLN A 131 14.66 -8.15 -6.28
CA GLN A 131 15.49 -7.00 -6.62
C GLN A 131 16.33 -7.33 -7.86
N ARG A 132 16.40 -6.38 -8.80
CA ARG A 132 17.26 -6.53 -9.99
C ARG A 132 18.67 -6.03 -9.70
N GLU A 133 19.63 -6.44 -10.54
CA GLU A 133 21.04 -5.99 -10.48
C GLU A 133 21.20 -4.46 -10.39
N SER A 134 20.30 -3.71 -11.03
CA SER A 134 20.26 -2.23 -10.93
C SER A 134 19.89 -1.67 -9.54
N GLY A 135 19.60 -2.51 -8.55
CA GLY A 135 19.05 -2.14 -7.24
C GLY A 135 17.55 -1.81 -7.24
N ARG A 136 16.92 -1.75 -8.41
CA ARG A 136 15.50 -1.39 -8.57
C ARG A 136 14.60 -2.62 -8.50
N TRP A 137 13.36 -2.37 -8.09
CA TRP A 137 12.27 -3.33 -8.23
C TRP A 137 11.44 -3.01 -9.48
N PHE A 138 11.46 -3.92 -10.44
CA PHE A 138 10.72 -3.77 -11.69
C PHE A 138 9.28 -4.24 -11.54
N VAL A 139 8.35 -3.48 -12.11
CA VAL A 139 6.96 -3.88 -12.28
C VAL A 139 6.52 -3.59 -13.71
N ARG A 140 6.00 -4.61 -14.39
CA ARG A 140 5.43 -4.46 -15.73
C ARG A 140 4.15 -3.62 -15.63
N SER A 141 3.98 -2.61 -16.49
CA SER A 141 2.91 -1.63 -16.34
C SER A 141 1.54 -2.25 -16.61
N PRO A 142 0.54 -2.10 -15.72
CA PRO A 142 -0.79 -2.67 -15.93
C PRO A 142 -1.59 -1.99 -17.06
N LYS A 143 -1.07 -0.91 -17.66
CA LYS A 143 -1.79 -0.13 -18.68
C LYS A 143 -1.20 -0.24 -20.08
N ARG A 144 0.12 -0.09 -20.21
CA ARG A 144 0.82 -0.11 -21.50
C ARG A 144 2.23 -0.65 -21.34
N ASP A 145 2.54 -1.67 -22.12
CA ASP A 145 3.89 -2.24 -22.17
C ASP A 145 4.85 -1.24 -22.86
N GLY A 146 5.92 -0.85 -22.18
CA GLY A 146 6.85 0.19 -22.63
C GLY A 146 6.91 1.46 -21.77
N LYS A 147 5.95 1.69 -20.86
CA LYS A 147 6.01 2.79 -19.88
C LYS A 147 5.85 2.24 -18.45
N HIS A 148 6.94 1.69 -17.92
CA HIS A 148 7.01 0.99 -16.62
C HIS A 148 7.17 1.92 -15.42
N TYR A 149 6.52 3.08 -15.42
CA TYR A 149 6.71 4.11 -14.38
C TYR A 149 6.35 3.63 -12.98
N ILE A 150 5.43 2.68 -12.87
CA ILE A 150 5.09 2.02 -11.61
C ILE A 150 6.32 1.38 -10.93
N SER A 151 7.39 1.04 -11.67
CA SER A 151 8.65 0.55 -11.10
C SER A 151 9.33 1.59 -10.19
N HIS A 152 9.13 2.89 -10.43
CA HIS A 152 9.64 3.94 -9.53
C HIS A 152 8.90 3.90 -8.18
N ALA A 153 7.57 3.78 -8.22
CA ALA A 153 6.77 3.62 -7.02
C ALA A 153 7.09 2.30 -6.31
N ALA A 154 7.28 1.20 -7.06
CA ALA A 154 7.68 -0.09 -6.50
C ALA A 154 9.03 0.00 -5.76
N THR A 155 10.02 0.66 -6.37
CA THR A 155 11.34 0.86 -5.73
C THR A 155 11.23 1.70 -4.47
N MET A 156 10.45 2.79 -4.50
CA MET A 156 10.22 3.64 -3.33
C MET A 156 9.51 2.89 -2.21
N PHE A 157 8.44 2.15 -2.52
CA PHE A 157 7.74 1.34 -1.52
C PHE A 157 8.59 0.20 -0.99
N ALA A 158 9.46 -0.43 -1.79
CA ALA A 158 10.37 -1.47 -1.31
C ALA A 158 11.31 -0.92 -0.23
N ILE A 159 11.86 0.28 -0.46
CA ILE A 159 12.69 0.97 0.53
C ILE A 159 11.88 1.27 1.80
N LEU A 160 10.66 1.80 1.68
CA LEU A 160 9.78 2.06 2.82
C LEU A 160 9.43 0.78 3.58
N ALA A 161 9.18 -0.33 2.88
CA ALA A 161 8.86 -1.62 3.46
C ALA A 161 10.01 -2.13 4.34
N PHE A 162 11.23 -2.24 3.78
CA PHE A 162 12.41 -2.63 4.54
C PHE A 162 12.65 -1.71 5.75
N HIS A 163 12.64 -0.40 5.52
CA HIS A 163 12.85 0.58 6.59
C HIS A 163 11.81 0.46 7.71
N SER A 164 10.52 0.33 7.38
CA SER A 164 9.44 0.17 8.37
C SER A 164 9.52 -1.14 9.17
N CYS A 165 10.27 -2.11 8.67
CA CYS A 165 10.57 -3.38 9.30
C CYS A 165 11.95 -3.40 9.99
N GLY A 166 12.70 -2.28 10.03
CA GLY A 166 14.03 -2.24 10.63
C GLY A 166 15.08 -3.07 9.88
N GLU A 167 14.82 -3.38 8.62
CA GLU A 167 15.70 -4.17 7.77
C GLU A 167 16.72 -3.26 7.05
N PRO A 168 17.99 -3.69 6.92
CA PRO A 168 18.94 -3.00 6.06
C PRO A 168 18.56 -3.16 4.58
N LEU A 169 18.96 -2.18 3.76
CA LEU A 169 18.84 -2.21 2.30
C LEU A 169 19.99 -2.94 1.64
#